data_AF-A0A0B1PGZ4-F1
#
_entry.id   AF-A0A0B1PGZ4-F1
#
_cell.length_a   1.000
_cell.length_b   1.000
_cell.length_c   1.000
_cell.angle_alpha   90.00
_cell.angle_beta   90.00
_cell.angle_gamma   90.00
#
_symmetry.space_group_name_H-M   'P 1'
#
loop_
_entity.id
_entity.type
_entity.pdbx_description
1 polymer ?
#
loop_
_entity_poly.entity_id
_entity_poly.type
_entity_poly.pdbx_seq_one_letter_code
_entity_poly.pdbx_strand_id
1 'polypeptide(L)'
;MATTKCRNCGGPYRSDNRRCLARPKRSGASTKEQMKAFRQAGEREFQAVLRAKVAEESATSAEDFKVGKITSQTTEVDANANIIPASPVNNSIGDELRL
;
A
#
# COMPACT_ATOMS: atom_id res chain seq x y z
N MET A 1 45.31 -10.77 20.89
CA MET A 1 44.55 -11.54 21.89
C MET A 1 43.51 -12.39 21.19
N ALA A 2 43.55 -13.71 21.35
CA ALA A 2 42.50 -14.58 20.84
C ALA A 2 41.24 -14.40 21.71
N THR A 3 40.18 -13.79 21.18
CA THR A 3 38.90 -13.57 21.89
C THR A 3 38.31 -14.87 22.41
N THR A 4 38.46 -15.14 23.71
CA THR A 4 37.80 -16.29 24.37
C THR A 4 36.28 -16.22 24.26
N LYS A 5 35.74 -15.01 24.05
CA LYS A 5 34.33 -14.74 23.91
C LYS A 5 33.83 -14.87 22.47
N CYS A 6 32.59 -15.33 22.31
CA CYS A 6 31.93 -15.40 21.01
C CYS A 6 31.63 -14.00 20.48
N ARG A 7 31.87 -13.76 19.19
CA ARG A 7 31.56 -12.46 18.55
C ARG A 7 30.06 -12.20 18.42
N ASN A 8 29.24 -13.25 18.28
CA ASN A 8 27.81 -13.12 18.00
C ASN A 8 26.95 -13.04 19.27
N CYS A 9 27.38 -13.65 20.38
CA CYS A 9 26.61 -13.62 21.64
C CYS A 9 27.38 -13.06 22.84
N GLY A 10 28.67 -12.72 22.71
CA GLY A 10 29.50 -12.24 23.83
C GLY A 10 29.79 -13.28 24.93
N GLY A 11 29.23 -14.49 24.81
CA GLY A 11 29.36 -15.56 25.79
C GLY A 11 30.78 -16.12 25.93
N PRO A 12 31.05 -16.92 26.98
CA PRO A 12 32.40 -17.38 27.34
C PRO A 12 33.02 -18.38 26.37
N TYR A 13 32.22 -18.90 25.44
CA TYR A 13 32.66 -19.88 24.43
C TYR A 13 33.05 -19.19 23.13
N ARG A 14 33.93 -19.82 22.34
CA ARG A 14 34.24 -19.40 20.96
C ARG A 14 33.03 -19.62 20.03
N SER A 15 32.97 -18.87 18.92
CA SER A 15 31.87 -18.97 17.93
C SER A 15 31.76 -20.35 17.26
N ASP A 16 32.87 -21.08 17.14
CA ASP A 16 32.97 -22.41 16.54
C ASP A 16 32.73 -23.55 17.55
N ASN A 17 32.69 -23.26 18.84
CA ASN A 17 32.45 -24.25 19.90
C ASN A 17 31.01 -24.76 19.87
N ARG A 18 30.82 -26.09 19.93
CA ARG A 18 29.50 -26.75 19.96
C ARG A 18 28.58 -26.29 21.11
N ARG A 19 29.16 -25.78 22.20
CA ARG A 19 28.42 -25.25 23.36
C ARG A 19 27.90 -23.81 23.15
N CYS A 20 28.34 -23.11 22.11
CA CYS A 20 27.85 -21.76 21.81
C CYS A 20 26.48 -21.83 21.11
N LEU A 21 25.46 -21.22 21.69
CA LEU A 21 24.10 -21.17 21.11
C LEU A 21 24.05 -20.36 19.81
N ALA A 22 24.92 -19.35 19.66
CA ALA A 22 25.03 -18.54 18.45
C ALA A 22 25.86 -19.21 17.35
N ARG A 23 26.37 -20.43 17.59
CA ARG A 23 27.08 -21.21 16.57
C ARG A 23 26.11 -21.59 15.46
N PRO A 24 26.45 -21.33 14.19
CA PRO A 24 25.68 -21.86 13.06
C PRO A 24 25.57 -23.38 13.15
N LYS A 25 24.34 -23.90 13.01
CA LYS A 25 24.10 -25.36 12.97
C LYS A 25 24.73 -26.03 11.75
N ARG A 26 24.92 -25.27 10.67
CA ARG A 26 25.56 -25.71 9.43
C ARG A 26 26.99 -25.20 9.38
N SER A 27 27.94 -26.08 9.07
CA SER A 27 29.33 -25.70 8.79
C SER A 27 29.45 -25.23 7.35
N GLY A 28 30.03 -24.04 7.14
CA GLY A 28 30.30 -23.50 5.80
C GLY A 28 29.26 -22.48 5.32
N ALA A 29 29.64 -21.71 4.28
CA ALA A 29 28.72 -20.81 3.60
C ALA A 29 27.69 -21.60 2.80
N SER A 30 26.50 -21.03 2.64
CA SER A 30 25.47 -21.55 1.73
C SER A 30 26.00 -21.65 0.30
N THR A 31 25.65 -22.71 -0.41
CA THR A 31 26.03 -22.87 -1.82
C THR A 31 25.34 -21.85 -2.70
N LYS A 32 25.90 -21.57 -3.88
CA LYS A 32 25.31 -20.64 -4.86
C LYS A 32 23.88 -21.06 -5.25
N GLU A 33 23.64 -22.36 -5.37
CA GLU A 33 22.34 -22.94 -5.70
C GLU A 33 21.32 -22.75 -4.56
N GLN A 34 21.73 -22.96 -3.31
CA GLN A 34 20.89 -22.69 -2.14
C GLN A 34 20.51 -21.20 -2.07
N MET A 35 21.47 -20.32 -2.32
CA MET A 35 21.21 -18.88 -2.37
C MET A 35 20.24 -18.49 -3.50
N LYS A 36 20.31 -19.17 -4.64
CA LYS A 36 19.36 -18.97 -5.74
C LYS A 36 17.95 -19.43 -5.34
N ALA A 37 17.83 -20.59 -4.69
CA ALA A 37 16.54 -21.10 -4.21
C ALA A 37 15.88 -20.15 -3.19
N PHE A 38 16.66 -19.62 -2.23
CA PHE A 38 16.13 -18.64 -1.27
C PHE A 38 15.66 -17.34 -1.93
N ARG A 39 16.42 -16.84 -2.93
CA ARG A 39 16.00 -15.66 -3.71
C ARG A 39 14.71 -15.95 -4.49
N GLN A 40 14.64 -17.11 -5.15
CA GLN A 40 13.48 -17.51 -5.93
C GLN A 40 12.22 -17.71 -5.05
N ALA A 41 12.38 -18.21 -3.82
CA ALA A 41 11.28 -18.35 -2.88
C ALA A 41 10.67 -16.98 -2.50
N GLY A 42 11.49 -15.94 -2.36
CA GLY A 42 11.05 -14.57 -2.06
C GLY A 42 10.66 -13.72 -3.28
N GLU A 43 10.94 -14.19 -4.49
CA GLU A 43 10.73 -13.43 -5.73
C GLU A 43 9.25 -13.06 -5.93
N ARG A 44 8.33 -13.96 -5.57
CA ARG A 44 6.89 -13.72 -5.71
C ARG A 44 6.42 -12.54 -4.86
N GLU A 45 6.84 -12.48 -3.61
CA GLU A 45 6.49 -11.40 -2.68
C GLU A 45 7.12 -10.09 -3.13
N PHE A 46 8.39 -10.14 -3.58
CA PHE A 46 9.08 -8.97 -4.11
C PHE A 46 8.37 -8.39 -5.34
N GLN A 47 7.95 -9.22 -6.29
CA GLN A 47 7.18 -8.76 -7.45
C GLN A 47 5.80 -8.20 -7.08
N ALA A 48 5.13 -8.79 -6.09
CA ALA A 48 3.85 -8.27 -5.62
C ALA A 48 4.01 -6.86 -5.03
N VAL A 49 5.06 -6.62 -4.25
CA VAL A 49 5.39 -5.29 -3.70
C VAL A 49 5.68 -4.30 -4.83
N LEU A 50 6.45 -4.68 -5.85
CA LEU A 50 6.72 -3.80 -6.99
C LEU A 50 5.44 -3.42 -7.74
N ARG A 51 4.55 -4.40 -8.00
CA ARG A 51 3.25 -4.12 -8.65
C ARG A 51 2.37 -3.21 -7.80
N ALA A 52 2.34 -3.43 -6.48
CA ALA A 52 1.57 -2.58 -5.57
C ALA A 52 2.07 -1.12 -5.59
N LYS A 53 3.39 -0.91 -5.60
CA LYS A 53 3.97 0.44 -5.70
C LYS A 53 3.61 1.15 -7.01
N VAL A 54 3.67 0.44 -8.14
CA VAL A 54 3.26 0.99 -9.44
C VAL A 54 1.78 1.35 -9.45
N ALA A 55 0.93 0.49 -8.88
CA ALA A 55 -0.50 0.76 -8.75
C ALA A 55 -0.76 2.00 -7.88
N GLU A 56 -0.05 2.15 -6.77
CA GLU A 56 -0.12 3.31 -5.88
C GLU A 56 0.25 4.60 -6.62
N GLU A 57 1.39 4.63 -7.32
CA GLU A 57 1.81 5.80 -8.12
C GLU A 57 0.81 6.15 -9.24
N SER A 58 0.17 5.16 -9.85
CA SER A 58 -0.88 5.41 -10.86
C SER A 58 -2.20 5.91 -10.24
N ALA A 59 -2.52 5.51 -9.02
CA ALA A 59 -3.71 5.98 -8.31
C ALA A 59 -3.54 7.43 -7.84
N THR A 60 -2.37 7.78 -7.27
CA THR A 60 -2.08 9.15 -6.83
C THR A 60 -2.09 10.12 -8.00
N SER A 61 -1.45 9.78 -9.12
CA SER A 61 -1.52 10.61 -10.33
C SER A 61 -2.95 10.76 -10.86
N ALA A 62 -3.76 9.69 -10.85
CA ALA A 62 -5.17 9.77 -11.27
C ALA A 62 -6.04 10.64 -10.33
N GLU A 63 -5.75 10.64 -9.03
CA GLU A 63 -6.38 11.55 -8.06
C GLU A 63 -5.98 13.01 -8.30
N ASP A 64 -4.70 13.27 -8.57
CA ASP A 64 -4.21 14.61 -8.93
C ASP A 64 -4.91 15.16 -10.18
N PHE A 65 -5.10 14.32 -11.22
CA PHE A 65 -5.86 14.69 -12.42
C PHE A 65 -7.36 14.94 -12.14
N LYS A 66 -7.96 14.18 -11.21
CA LYS A 66 -9.37 14.36 -10.82
C LYS A 66 -9.59 15.65 -10.03
N VAL A 67 -8.73 15.94 -9.05
CA VAL A 67 -8.79 17.16 -8.24
C VAL A 67 -8.54 18.38 -9.13
N GLY A 68 -7.56 18.32 -10.04
CA GLY A 68 -7.33 19.36 -11.04
C GLY A 68 -8.56 19.61 -11.93
N LYS A 69 -9.23 18.56 -12.42
CA LYS A 69 -10.43 18.67 -13.25
C LYS A 69 -11.63 19.30 -12.52
N ILE A 70 -11.84 18.97 -11.25
CA ILE A 70 -12.93 19.57 -10.44
C ILE A 70 -12.63 21.06 -10.21
N THR A 71 -11.39 21.41 -9.91
CA THR A 71 -10.96 22.79 -9.66
C THR A 71 -11.15 23.67 -10.90
N SER A 72 -10.79 23.17 -12.08
CA SER A 72 -11.02 23.86 -13.36
C SER A 72 -12.51 24.04 -13.67
N GLN A 73 -13.35 23.03 -13.37
CA GLN A 73 -14.80 23.10 -13.58
C GLN A 73 -15.54 24.06 -12.62
N THR A 74 -15.04 24.23 -11.40
CA THR A 74 -15.64 25.18 -10.44
C THR A 74 -15.33 26.64 -10.75
N THR A 75 -14.28 26.94 -11.52
CA THR A 75 -13.98 28.32 -11.94
C THR A 75 -14.83 28.83 -13.11
N GLU A 76 -15.62 27.96 -13.75
CA GLU A 76 -16.36 28.28 -14.98
C GLU A 76 -17.90 28.38 -14.82
N VAL A 77 -18.44 28.30 -13.58
CA VAL A 77 -19.90 28.29 -13.34
C VAL A 77 -20.45 29.50 -12.55
N ASP A 78 -19.62 30.41 -12.03
CA ASP A 78 -20.12 31.58 -11.27
C ASP A 78 -20.39 32.84 -12.14
N ALA A 79 -21.16 32.69 -13.23
CA ALA A 79 -21.61 33.84 -14.01
C ALA A 79 -22.93 33.60 -14.77
N ASN A 80 -23.98 33.08 -14.13
CA ASN A 80 -25.34 33.27 -14.65
C ASN A 80 -26.44 33.05 -13.59
N ALA A 81 -26.47 33.91 -12.57
CA ALA A 81 -27.65 34.05 -11.73
C ALA A 81 -28.70 34.94 -12.45
N ASN A 82 -29.49 34.38 -13.36
CA ASN A 82 -30.65 35.06 -13.94
C ASN A 82 -31.96 34.48 -13.37
N ILE A 83 -32.34 35.06 -12.23
CA ILE A 83 -33.69 35.49 -11.80
C ILE A 83 -34.88 34.84 -12.54
N ILE A 84 -35.60 33.96 -11.84
CA ILE A 84 -37.00 33.60 -12.19
C ILE A 84 -37.92 34.26 -11.16
N PRO A 85 -38.85 35.17 -11.53
CA PRO A 85 -39.92 35.58 -10.64
C PRO A 85 -41.14 34.64 -10.73
N ALA A 86 -41.82 34.50 -9.59
CA ALA A 86 -42.93 33.62 -9.20
C ALA A 86 -44.17 33.64 -10.15
N SER A 87 -45.17 32.75 -10.12
CA SER A 87 -45.93 32.16 -8.99
C SER A 87 -46.99 31.14 -9.54
N PRO A 88 -47.83 30.47 -8.70
CA PRO A 88 -48.37 29.13 -8.90
C PRO A 88 -49.80 29.05 -9.48
N VAL A 89 -50.22 27.86 -9.97
CA VAL A 89 -51.64 27.56 -10.28
C VAL A 89 -52.01 26.13 -9.81
N ASN A 90 -52.77 26.07 -8.70
CA ASN A 90 -53.96 25.25 -8.37
C ASN A 90 -54.40 24.14 -9.37
N ASN A 91 -54.93 22.94 -9.04
CA ASN A 91 -55.39 22.26 -7.83
C ASN A 91 -55.47 20.75 -8.14
N SER A 92 -55.03 19.89 -7.21
CA SER A 92 -55.29 18.45 -7.23
C SER A 92 -56.37 18.15 -6.19
N ILE A 93 -57.60 17.81 -6.63
CA ILE A 93 -58.63 17.14 -5.81
C ILE A 93 -59.50 16.28 -6.72
N GLY A 94 -59.52 14.97 -6.47
CA GLY A 94 -60.39 14.00 -7.13
C GLY A 94 -60.15 12.58 -6.62
N ASP A 95 -59.96 12.43 -5.31
CA ASP A 95 -59.95 11.14 -4.62
C ASP A 95 -61.41 10.70 -4.42
N GLU A 96 -61.92 9.85 -5.32
CA GLU A 96 -63.27 9.29 -5.22
C GLU A 96 -63.22 7.90 -4.58
N LEU A 97 -63.18 7.89 -3.25
CA LEU A 97 -63.63 6.78 -2.41
C LEU A 97 -65.15 6.66 -2.53
N ARG A 98 -65.69 5.56 -3.11
CA ARG A 98 -67.00 4.99 -2.71
C ARG A 98 -67.15 3.49 -3.00
N LEU A 99 -67.36 2.76 -1.90
CA LEU A 99 -68.04 1.48 -1.63
C LEU A 99 -67.92 0.31 -2.63
#